data_AF-A0A8J2JLD0-F1
#
_entry.id   AF-A0A8J2JLD0-F1
#
_cell.length_a   1.000
_cell.length_b   1.000
_cell.length_c   1.000
_cell.angle_alpha   90.00
_cell.angle_beta   90.00
_cell.angle_gamma   90.00
#
_symmetry.space_group_name_H-M   'P 1'
#
loop_
_entity.id
_entity.type
_entity.pdbx_description
1 polymer ?
#
loop_
_entity_poly.entity_id
_entity_poly.type
_entity_poly.pdbx_seq_one_letter_code
_entity_poly.pdbx_strand_id
1 'polypeptide(L)'
;ECTPEPCKCTKEYHVVCGTDQRSYNNPCLLECNRDQCNPNLQTAHEGRCVKKTGRNSTGKAKKKKKSGCKPKPCPCTKEYHPVCGTDHRTYSNPCLLRCN
;
A
#
# COMPACT_ATOMS: atom_id res chain seq x y z
N GLU A 1 16.78 5.55 24.32
CA GLU A 1 16.13 4.84 23.18
C GLU A 1 15.11 3.89 23.77
N CYS A 2 13.89 3.78 23.22
CA CYS A 2 12.92 2.82 23.76
C CYS A 2 13.01 1.49 23.02
N THR A 3 13.21 0.41 23.75
CA THR A 3 13.19 -0.98 23.27
C THR A 3 12.01 -1.69 23.93
N PRO A 4 10.81 -1.62 23.33
CA PRO A 4 9.63 -2.21 23.95
C PRO A 4 9.65 -3.73 23.88
N GLU A 5 9.30 -4.36 25.00
CA GLU A 5 9.01 -5.79 25.08
C GLU A 5 7.72 -6.13 24.30
N PRO A 6 7.56 -7.38 23.82
CA PRO A 6 6.37 -7.78 23.09
C PRO A 6 5.07 -7.51 23.87
N CYS A 7 4.20 -6.67 23.32
CA CYS A 7 2.91 -6.34 23.91
C CYS A 7 1.96 -7.54 23.91
N LYS A 8 1.37 -7.84 25.08
CA LYS A 8 0.33 -8.87 25.23
C LYS A 8 -1.04 -8.35 24.80
N CYS A 9 -1.20 -8.12 23.50
CA CYS A 9 -2.44 -7.61 22.91
C CYS A 9 -3.11 -8.64 22.01
N THR A 10 -4.44 -8.58 21.95
CA THR A 10 -5.25 -9.25 20.93
C THR A 10 -4.95 -8.68 19.54
N LYS A 11 -5.27 -9.44 18.49
CA LYS A 11 -5.09 -9.02 17.09
C LYS A 11 -6.32 -8.31 16.50
N GLU A 12 -7.19 -7.79 17.35
CA GLU A 12 -8.34 -7.01 16.91
C GLU A 12 -7.91 -5.70 16.25
N TYR A 13 -8.67 -5.23 15.26
CA TYR A 13 -8.32 -4.08 14.44
C TYR A 13 -9.22 -2.88 14.75
N HIS A 14 -8.88 -2.17 15.83
CA HIS A 14 -9.59 -0.98 16.32
C HIS A 14 -8.65 0.22 16.32
N VAL A 15 -8.31 0.71 15.13
CA VAL A 15 -7.21 1.67 14.99
C VAL A 15 -7.50 2.98 15.72
N VAL A 16 -6.50 3.49 16.43
CA VAL A 16 -6.54 4.78 17.13
C VAL A 16 -5.33 5.64 16.78
N CYS A 17 -5.47 6.96 16.86
CA CYS A 17 -4.38 7.90 16.69
C CYS A 17 -3.91 8.38 18.07
N GLY A 18 -2.62 8.22 18.36
CA GLY A 18 -2.00 8.72 19.58
C GLY A 18 -1.70 10.22 19.52
N THR A 19 -1.53 10.85 20.68
CA THR A 19 -1.06 12.24 20.83
C THR A 19 0.35 12.44 20.26
N ASP A 20 1.08 11.36 20.03
CA ASP A 20 2.39 11.32 19.35
C ASP A 20 2.28 11.29 17.80
N GLN A 21 1.08 11.45 17.24
CA GLN A 21 0.80 11.37 15.80
C GLN A 21 1.10 9.99 15.18
N ARG A 22 1.19 8.93 16.00
CA ARG A 22 1.32 7.54 15.53
C ARG A 22 -0.01 6.82 15.60
N SER A 23 -0.26 5.97 14.59
CA SER A 23 -1.47 5.12 14.57
C SER A 23 -1.17 3.78 15.21
N TYR A 24 -2.01 3.35 16.14
CA TYR A 24 -1.91 2.07 16.83
C TYR A 24 -3.03 1.15 16.34
N ASN A 25 -2.72 -0.09 15.98
CA ASN A 25 -3.70 -0.99 15.35
C ASN A 25 -4.90 -1.32 16.25
N ASN A 26 -4.71 -1.20 17.57
CA ASN A 26 -5.76 -1.26 18.56
C ASN A 26 -5.37 -0.42 19.80
N PRO A 27 -6.33 -0.13 20.70
CA PRO A 27 -6.06 0.63 21.93
C PRO A 27 -5.04 -0.05 22.84
N CYS A 28 -5.04 -1.39 22.93
CA CYS A 28 -4.07 -2.12 23.73
C CYS A 28 -2.61 -1.83 23.33
N LEU A 29 -2.33 -1.75 22.02
CA LEU A 29 -0.99 -1.40 21.54
C LEU A 29 -0.60 0.04 21.86
N LEU A 30 -1.56 0.97 21.93
CA LEU A 30 -1.31 2.35 22.38
C LEU A 30 -0.95 2.37 23.86
N GLU A 31 -1.73 1.69 24.70
CA GLU A 31 -1.47 1.59 26.15
C GLU A 31 -0.14 0.90 26.44
N CYS A 32 0.16 -0.19 25.75
CA CYS A 32 1.45 -0.87 25.89
C CYS A 32 2.63 0.07 25.59
N ASN A 33 2.54 0.86 24.52
CA ASN A 33 3.58 1.82 24.20
C ASN A 33 3.62 3.00 25.20
N ARG A 34 2.47 3.39 25.76
CA ARG A 34 2.41 4.38 26.84
C ARG A 34 3.20 3.89 28.05
N ASP A 35 2.92 2.67 28.49
CA ASP A 35 3.46 2.11 29.72
C ASP A 35 4.97 1.79 29.60
N GLN A 36 5.44 1.42 28.40
CA GLN A 36 6.86 1.08 28.18
C GLN A 36 7.73 2.23 27.69
N CYS A 37 7.19 3.17 26.91
CA CYS A 37 8.00 4.17 26.20
C CYS A 37 7.59 5.62 26.43
N ASN A 38 6.29 5.91 26.58
CA ASN A 38 5.79 7.27 26.58
C ASN A 38 4.62 7.45 27.56
N PRO A 39 4.87 7.72 28.85
CA PRO A 39 3.82 7.76 29.87
C PRO A 39 2.76 8.85 29.63
N ASN A 40 3.06 9.85 28.80
CA ASN A 40 2.13 10.92 28.43
C ASN A 40 1.35 10.63 27.13
N LEU A 41 1.52 9.45 26.54
CA LEU A 41 0.79 9.05 25.34
C LEU A 41 -0.69 8.81 25.67
N GLN A 42 -1.57 9.44 24.91
CA GLN A 42 -3.01 9.27 25.02
C GLN A 42 -3.60 9.09 23.62
N THR A 43 -4.84 8.60 23.54
CA THR A 43 -5.60 8.62 22.29
C THR A 43 -5.97 10.06 21.96
N ALA A 44 -5.47 10.57 20.84
CA ALA A 44 -5.87 11.87 20.30
C ALA A 44 -7.25 11.80 19.64
N HIS A 45 -7.50 10.78 18.82
CA HIS A 45 -8.79 10.52 18.20
C HIS A 45 -8.92 9.07 17.71
N GLU A 46 -10.16 8.61 17.47
CA GLU A 46 -10.43 7.31 16.86
C GLU A 46 -9.98 7.28 15.38
N GLY A 47 -9.52 6.13 14.92
CA GLY A 47 -9.01 5.94 13.55
C GLY A 47 -7.53 6.26 13.38
N ARG A 48 -7.03 6.11 12.14
CA ARG A 48 -5.62 6.39 11.80
C ARG A 48 -5.32 7.88 11.84
N CYS A 49 -4.12 8.24 12.25
CA CYS A 49 -3.63 9.61 12.16
C CYS A 49 -3.63 10.08 10.70
N VAL A 50 -4.29 11.20 10.45
CA VAL A 50 -4.32 11.84 9.14
C VAL A 50 -3.17 12.84 9.04
N LYS A 51 -2.17 12.54 8.20
CA LYS A 51 -1.19 13.56 7.83
C LYS A 51 -1.95 14.66 7.11
N LYS A 52 -1.96 15.88 7.66
CA LYS A 52 -2.49 17.08 7.02
C LYS A 52 -1.62 17.47 5.81
N THR A 53 -1.48 16.58 4.84
CA THR A 53 -1.11 16.98 3.49
C THR A 53 -2.34 17.74 2.99
N GLY A 54 -2.26 19.03 2.68
CA GLY A 54 -3.40 19.90 2.36
C GLY A 54 -4.29 19.41 1.21
N ARG A 55 -5.10 18.39 1.47
CA ARG A 55 -6.13 17.80 0.63
C ARG A 55 -7.08 17.05 1.56
N ASN A 56 -8.27 17.61 1.74
CA ASN A 56 -9.41 16.99 2.40
C ASN A 56 -9.48 15.49 2.10
N SER A 57 -9.40 14.71 3.16
CA SER A 57 -9.60 13.27 3.19
C SER A 57 -11.07 12.93 2.94
N THR A 58 -11.51 13.03 1.68
CA THR A 58 -12.50 12.07 1.19
C THR A 58 -11.71 10.92 0.57
N GLY A 59 -11.94 9.70 1.05
CA GLY A 59 -11.25 8.51 0.60
C GLY A 59 -11.36 8.33 -0.91
N LYS A 60 -10.37 8.81 -1.65
CA LYS A 60 -10.00 8.26 -2.95
C LYS A 60 -8.54 7.89 -2.81
N ALA A 61 -8.30 6.59 -2.62
CA ALA A 61 -7.03 6.00 -2.99
C ALA A 61 -6.69 6.57 -4.37
N LYS A 62 -5.74 7.51 -4.42
CA LYS A 62 -5.11 7.86 -5.68
C LYS A 62 -4.44 6.57 -6.10
N LYS A 63 -5.13 5.76 -6.89
CA LYS A 63 -4.50 4.85 -7.84
C LYS A 63 -3.38 5.70 -8.40
N LYS A 64 -2.12 5.39 -8.07
CA LYS A 64 -1.01 5.92 -8.85
C LYS A 64 -1.45 5.62 -10.27
N LYS A 65 -1.77 6.66 -11.05
CA LYS A 65 -1.92 6.51 -12.49
C LYS A 65 -0.57 5.94 -12.88
N LYS A 66 -0.47 4.60 -13.01
CA LYS A 66 0.47 4.03 -13.95
C LYS A 66 0.18 4.83 -15.20
N SER A 67 1.13 5.67 -15.60
CA SER A 67 1.10 6.30 -16.91
C SER A 67 0.84 5.14 -17.86
N GLY A 68 -0.40 5.03 -18.32
CA GLY A 68 -0.78 3.99 -19.24
C GLY A 68 0.06 4.25 -20.46
N CYS A 69 1.06 3.40 -20.70
CA CYS A 69 1.64 3.29 -22.01
C CYS A 69 0.46 2.86 -22.88
N LYS A 70 -0.17 3.83 -23.53
CA LYS A 70 -1.29 3.58 -24.44
C LYS A 70 -0.72 2.59 -25.46
N PRO A 71 -1.24 1.36 -25.58
CA PRO A 71 -0.64 0.37 -26.47
C PRO A 71 -0.57 1.01 -27.85
N LYS A 72 0.64 1.16 -28.38
CA LYS A 72 0.81 1.66 -29.75
C LYS A 72 0.01 0.70 -30.65
N PRO A 73 -0.74 1.21 -31.63
CA PRO A 73 -1.45 0.34 -32.55
C PRO A 73 -0.44 -0.60 -33.19
N CYS A 74 -0.72 -1.89 -33.05
CA CYS A 74 0.13 -2.96 -33.53
C CYS A 74 -0.54 -3.59 -34.76
N PRO A 75 -0.16 -3.21 -35.99
CA PRO A 75 -0.81 -3.71 -37.20
C PRO A 75 -0.30 -5.12 -37.53
N CYS A 76 -0.74 -6.11 -36.73
CA CYS A 76 -0.47 -7.52 -36.96
C CYS A 76 -1.74 -8.26 -37.32
N THR A 77 -1.62 -9.25 -38.21
CA THR A 77 -2.69 -10.22 -38.45
C THR A 77 -2.90 -11.10 -37.21
N LYS A 78 -4.06 -11.75 -37.11
CA LYS A 78 -4.39 -12.70 -36.04
C LYS A 78 -4.00 -14.14 -36.39
N GLU A 79 -3.11 -14.33 -37.37
CA GLU A 79 -2.57 -15.64 -37.71
C GLU A 79 -1.79 -16.20 -36.51
N TYR A 80 -1.93 -17.49 -36.25
CA TYR A 80 -1.35 -18.14 -35.08
C TYR A 80 -0.12 -18.97 -35.47
N HIS A 81 1.07 -18.39 -35.29
CA HIS A 81 2.38 -19.01 -35.49
C HIS A 81 3.26 -18.72 -34.27
N PRO A 82 3.08 -19.44 -33.14
CA PRO A 82 3.62 -19.02 -31.85
C PRO A 82 5.15 -19.02 -31.81
N VAL A 83 5.73 -18.02 -31.13
CA VAL A 83 7.17 -17.89 -30.91
C VAL A 83 7.48 -17.56 -29.44
N CYS A 84 8.62 -18.03 -28.95
CA CYS A 84 9.11 -17.72 -27.60
C CYS A 84 10.06 -16.51 -27.67
N GLY A 85 9.76 -15.45 -26.92
CA GLY A 85 10.61 -14.27 -26.79
C GLY A 85 11.76 -14.48 -25.80
N THR A 86 12.76 -13.59 -25.86
CA THR A 86 13.88 -13.56 -24.90
C THR A 86 13.45 -13.16 -23.49
N ASP A 87 12.25 -12.60 -23.35
CA ASP A 87 11.59 -12.26 -22.11
C ASP A 87 10.78 -13.43 -21.51
N HIS A 88 10.95 -14.64 -22.07
CA HIS A 88 10.24 -15.85 -21.67
C HIS A 88 8.71 -15.77 -21.86
N ARG A 89 8.23 -14.91 -22.77
CA ARG A 89 6.81 -14.83 -23.16
C ARG A 89 6.55 -15.51 -24.49
N THR A 90 5.39 -16.15 -24.60
CA THR A 90 4.91 -16.70 -25.88
C THR A 90 4.08 -15.66 -26.60
N TYR A 91 4.40 -15.39 -27.86
CA TYR A 91 3.69 -14.47 -28.73
C TYR A 91 2.92 -15.24 -29.78
N SER A 92 1.68 -14.86 -30.06
CA SER A 92 0.80 -15.59 -30.99
C SER A 92 1.32 -15.61 -32.42
N ASN A 93 2.15 -14.64 -32.81
CA ASN A 93 2.90 -14.65 -34.07
C ASN A 93 4.18 -13.78 -33.98
N PRO A 94 5.11 -13.92 -34.93
CA PRO A 94 6.35 -13.13 -34.95
C PRO A 94 6.12 -11.62 -35.05
N CYS A 95 5.01 -11.18 -35.66
CA CYS A 95 4.66 -9.76 -35.72
C CYS A 95 4.35 -9.20 -34.33
N LEU A 96 3.56 -9.92 -33.52
CA LEU A 96 3.24 -9.53 -32.14
C LEU A 96 4.48 -9.53 -31.24
N LEU A 97 5.45 -10.42 -31.46
CA LEU A 97 6.75 -10.39 -30.78
C LEU A 97 7.50 -9.07 -31.04
N ARG A 98 7.55 -8.61 -32.30
CA ARG A 98 8.23 -7.35 -32.69
C ARG A 98 7.52 -6.07 -32.21
N CYS A 99 6.35 -6.22 -31.61
CA CYS A 99 5.48 -5.11 -31.22
C CYS A 99 5.50 -4.81 -29.72
N ASN A 100 6.25 -5.60 -28.97
CA ASN A 100 6.50 -5.44 -27.54
C ASN A 100 7.80 -4.70 -27.30
#